data_AF-A0A3C0VM27-F1
#
_entry.id   AF-A0A3C0VM27-F1
#
_cell.length_a   1.000
_cell.length_b   1.000
_cell.length_c   1.000
_cell.angle_alpha   90.00
_cell.angle_beta   90.00
_cell.angle_gamma   90.00
#
_symmetry.space_group_name_H-M   'P 1'
#
loop_
_entity.id
_entity.type
_entity.pdbx_description
1 polymer ?
#
loop_
_entity_poly.entity_id
_entity_poly.type
_entity_poly.pdbx_seq_one_letter_code
_entity_poly.pdbx_strand_id
1 'polypeptide(L)'
;MASVLSYLVGAKFAMFGMGFFSKHVSERGLIIGVIAGFVAVYISARGVPVLGIEDPNIAWPWYAVIGSVVNIAAAWIASITLDGFKTEWHRYSVPGQQMMFAEEKKPITEDGWYLVPGRIEKPVWGLLGMFAVIIIFMMWFGTLAP
;
A
#
# COMPACT_ATOMS: atom_id res chain seq x y z
N MET A 1 -22.94 5.50 3.86
CA MET A 1 -22.32 4.24 4.36
C MET A 1 -21.39 3.59 3.34
N ALA A 2 -21.79 3.40 2.07
CA ALA A 2 -20.94 2.73 1.06
C ALA A 2 -19.57 3.41 0.80
N SER A 3 -19.48 4.73 0.89
CA SER A 3 -18.23 5.49 0.67
C SER A 3 -17.14 5.20 1.71
N VAL A 4 -17.52 5.01 2.97
CA VAL A 4 -16.60 4.71 4.08
C VAL A 4 -16.00 3.31 3.93
N LEU A 5 -16.73 2.36 3.32
CA LEU A 5 -16.23 1.00 3.06
C LEU A 5 -15.11 0.94 2.01
N SER A 6 -14.95 1.97 1.17
CA SER A 6 -13.80 2.06 0.26
C SER A 6 -12.46 1.99 1.00
N TYR A 7 -12.43 2.40 2.27
CA TYR A 7 -11.27 2.23 3.15
C TYR A 7 -10.82 0.78 3.28
N LEU A 8 -11.74 -0.20 3.28
CA LEU A 8 -11.35 -1.60 3.42
C LEU A 8 -10.40 -2.07 2.31
N VAL A 9 -10.46 -1.43 1.14
CA VAL A 9 -9.50 -1.66 0.05
C VAL A 9 -8.13 -1.09 0.41
N GLY A 10 -8.08 0.17 0.84
CA GLY A 10 -6.85 0.83 1.28
C GLY A 10 -6.19 0.16 2.48
N ALA A 11 -7.00 -0.29 3.46
CA ALA A 11 -6.54 -1.01 4.63
C ALA A 11 -5.92 -2.36 4.25
N LYS A 12 -6.56 -3.15 3.37
CA LYS A 12 -5.99 -4.41 2.88
C LYS A 12 -4.67 -4.18 2.17
N PHE A 13 -4.61 -3.18 1.30
CA PHE A 13 -3.38 -2.81 0.61
C PHE A 13 -2.26 -2.44 1.59
N ALA A 14 -2.54 -1.60 2.58
CA ALA A 14 -1.60 -1.25 3.64
C ALA A 14 -1.13 -2.47 4.43
N MET A 15 -2.05 -3.36 4.82
CA MET A 15 -1.72 -4.57 5.57
C MET A 15 -0.80 -5.52 4.80
N PHE A 16 -1.13 -5.81 3.54
CA PHE A 16 -0.28 -6.66 2.69
C PHE A 16 1.05 -6.00 2.40
N GLY A 17 1.06 -4.72 2.03
CA GLY A 17 2.29 -3.97 1.77
C GLY A 17 3.22 -3.97 2.98
N MET A 18 2.67 -3.71 4.17
CA MET A 18 3.44 -3.71 5.42
C MET A 18 3.93 -5.11 5.81
N GLY A 19 3.11 -6.15 5.64
CA GLY A 19 3.54 -7.53 5.91
C GLY A 19 4.65 -8.02 4.98
N PHE A 20 4.63 -7.61 3.71
CA PHE A 20 5.61 -8.04 2.71
C PHE A 20 6.89 -7.20 2.68
N PHE A 21 6.81 -5.91 2.99
CA PHE A 21 7.91 -4.95 2.78
C PHE A 21 8.38 -4.22 4.04
N SER A 22 7.81 -4.48 5.22
CA SER A 22 8.30 -3.91 6.47
C SER A 22 8.85 -4.97 7.41
N LYS A 23 10.11 -4.80 7.83
CA LYS A 23 10.73 -5.63 8.88
C LYS A 23 10.22 -5.32 10.28
N HIS A 24 9.62 -4.15 10.48
CA HIS A 24 9.29 -3.63 11.81
C HIS A 24 7.88 -3.98 12.26
N VAL A 25 6.97 -4.20 11.31
CA VAL A 25 5.55 -4.34 11.62
C VAL A 25 5.28 -5.65 12.35
N SER A 26 4.37 -5.57 13.31
CA SER A 26 3.86 -6.66 14.10
C SER A 26 2.35 -6.72 13.99
N GLU A 27 1.76 -7.86 14.33
CA GLU A 27 0.31 -8.05 14.30
C GLU A 27 -0.42 -7.00 15.17
N ARG A 28 0.10 -6.74 16.37
CA ARG A 28 -0.47 -5.76 17.31
C ARG A 28 -0.42 -4.34 16.75
N GLY A 29 0.72 -3.94 16.17
CA GLY A 29 0.83 -2.63 15.54
C GLY A 29 -0.07 -2.53 14.31
N LEU A 30 -0.21 -3.59 13.52
CA LEU A 30 -1.09 -3.62 12.36
C LEU A 30 -2.56 -3.40 12.75
N ILE A 31 -3.03 -4.03 13.83
CA ILE A 31 -4.39 -3.82 14.37
C ILE A 31 -4.57 -2.35 14.78
N ILE A 32 -3.59 -1.76 15.46
CA ILE A 32 -3.62 -0.33 15.84
C ILE A 32 -3.69 0.55 14.59
N GLY A 33 -2.92 0.24 13.55
CA GLY A 33 -2.97 0.95 12.27
C GLY A 33 -4.32 0.88 11.60
N VAL A 34 -4.98 -0.30 11.58
CA VAL A 34 -6.31 -0.46 11.00
C VAL A 34 -7.34 0.39 11.74
N ILE A 35 -7.30 0.40 13.07
CA ILE A 35 -8.19 1.22 13.91
C ILE A 35 -7.94 2.71 13.63
N ALA A 36 -6.68 3.15 13.64
CA ALA A 36 -6.31 4.53 13.38
C ALA A 36 -6.73 5.00 11.97
N GLY A 37 -6.52 4.17 10.94
CA GLY A 37 -6.94 4.46 9.58
C GLY A 37 -8.47 4.56 9.45
N PHE A 38 -9.23 3.73 10.17
CA PHE A 38 -10.69 3.83 10.19
C PHE A 38 -11.16 5.13 10.85
N VAL A 39 -10.55 5.52 11.97
CA VAL A 39 -10.83 6.81 12.63
C VAL A 39 -10.51 7.98 11.71
N ALA A 40 -9.36 7.96 11.01
CA ALA A 40 -8.99 9.01 10.07
C ALA A 40 -9.98 9.16 8.91
N VAL A 41 -10.47 8.04 8.35
CA VAL A 41 -11.49 8.07 7.30
C VAL A 41 -12.83 8.56 7.85
N TYR A 42 -13.21 8.15 9.06
CA TYR A 42 -14.42 8.64 9.71
C TYR A 42 -14.38 10.17 9.87
N ILE A 43 -13.26 10.71 10.38
CA ILE A 43 -13.04 12.16 10.50
C ILE A 43 -13.07 12.84 9.13
N SER A 44 -12.46 12.23 8.11
CA SER A 44 -12.44 12.78 6.75
C SER A 44 -13.81 12.79 6.09
N ALA A 45 -14.72 11.91 6.50
CA ALA A 45 -16.06 11.77 5.93
C ALA A 45 -17.15 12.52 6.70
N ARG A 46 -16.95 12.76 8.01
CA ARG A 46 -17.99 13.29 8.93
C ARG A 46 -17.52 14.44 9.81
N GLY A 47 -16.29 14.92 9.60
CA GLY A 47 -15.64 15.86 10.48
C GLY A 47 -15.53 15.34 11.91
N VAL A 48 -15.32 16.27 12.85
CA VAL A 48 -15.40 16.00 14.29
C VAL A 48 -16.39 16.98 14.90
N PRO A 49 -17.68 16.63 14.97
CA PRO A 49 -18.72 17.54 15.46
C PRO A 49 -18.47 18.02 16.90
N VAL A 50 -17.87 17.16 17.73
CA VAL A 50 -17.50 17.47 19.13
C VAL A 50 -16.40 18.52 19.22
N LEU A 51 -15.58 18.70 18.18
CA LEU A 51 -14.53 19.70 18.10
C LEU A 51 -14.88 20.88 17.18
N GLY A 52 -16.13 20.97 16.71
CA GLY A 52 -16.57 22.02 15.79
C GLY A 52 -15.96 21.92 14.38
N ILE A 53 -15.37 20.78 14.02
CA ILE A 53 -14.84 20.52 12.68
C ILE A 53 -15.99 19.98 11.83
N GLU A 54 -16.49 20.80 10.92
CA GLU A 54 -17.57 20.43 9.98
C GLU A 54 -17.14 19.38 8.95
N ASP A 55 -18.13 18.81 8.24
CA ASP A 55 -17.93 17.80 7.18
C ASP A 55 -16.95 18.34 6.12
N PRO A 56 -15.70 17.82 6.07
CA PRO A 56 -14.76 18.26 5.06
C PRO A 56 -15.24 17.76 3.71
N ASN A 57 -15.35 18.65 2.72
CA ASN A 57 -15.80 18.32 1.37
C ASN A 57 -14.72 17.53 0.59
N ILE A 58 -14.41 16.31 1.05
CA ILE A 58 -13.42 15.41 0.46
C ILE A 58 -14.15 14.40 -0.41
N ALA A 59 -13.71 14.25 -1.66
CA ALA A 59 -14.25 13.23 -2.55
C ALA A 59 -13.91 11.83 -2.03
N TRP A 60 -14.91 10.95 -2.00
CA TRP A 60 -14.81 9.60 -1.45
C TRP A 60 -13.61 8.74 -1.93
N PRO A 61 -13.06 8.86 -3.16
CA PRO A 61 -11.91 8.05 -3.58
C PRO A 61 -10.66 8.29 -2.72
N TRP A 62 -10.55 9.49 -2.14
CA TRP A 62 -9.44 9.85 -1.26
C TRP A 62 -9.46 9.14 0.09
N TYR A 63 -10.61 8.59 0.50
CA TYR A 63 -10.71 7.86 1.77
C TYR A 63 -9.81 6.63 1.80
N ALA A 64 -9.68 5.92 0.68
CA ALA A 64 -8.77 4.77 0.58
C ALA A 64 -7.30 5.20 0.79
N VAL A 65 -6.90 6.31 0.17
CA VAL A 65 -5.54 6.86 0.28
C VAL A 65 -5.26 7.34 1.70
N ILE A 66 -6.11 8.21 2.25
CA ILE A 66 -5.98 8.76 3.61
C ILE A 66 -5.89 7.61 4.62
N GLY A 67 -6.84 6.68 4.57
CA GLY A 67 -6.86 5.57 5.50
C GLY A 67 -5.63 4.67 5.37
N SER A 68 -5.16 4.39 4.14
CA SER A 68 -3.95 3.58 3.94
C SER A 68 -2.69 4.25 4.49
N VAL A 69 -2.51 5.56 4.27
CA VAL A 69 -1.35 6.32 4.74
C VAL A 69 -1.34 6.39 6.26
N VAL A 70 -2.48 6.72 6.88
CA VAL A 70 -2.59 6.75 8.34
C VAL A 70 -2.37 5.37 8.94
N ASN A 71 -2.92 4.31 8.33
CA ASN A 71 -2.70 2.94 8.78
C ASN A 71 -1.22 2.57 8.74
N ILE A 72 -0.52 2.81 7.62
CA ILE A 72 0.92 2.55 7.50
C ILE A 72 1.70 3.29 8.60
N ALA A 73 1.47 4.59 8.76
CA ALA A 73 2.19 5.39 9.76
C ALA A 73 1.92 4.89 11.18
N ALA A 74 0.65 4.72 11.55
CA ALA A 74 0.25 4.27 12.88
C ALA A 74 0.73 2.84 13.18
N ALA A 75 0.62 1.92 12.22
CA ALA A 75 1.09 0.55 12.38
C ALA A 75 2.60 0.51 12.60
N TRP A 76 3.36 1.27 11.80
CA TRP A 76 4.81 1.32 11.92
C TRP A 76 5.27 1.89 13.26
N ILE A 77 4.71 3.04 13.66
CA ILE A 77 5.01 3.70 14.93
C ILE A 77 4.63 2.79 16.10
N ALA A 78 3.42 2.23 16.09
CA ALA A 78 2.95 1.34 17.14
C ALA A 78 3.82 0.09 17.26
N SER A 79 4.18 -0.55 16.15
CA SER A 79 5.06 -1.72 16.17
C SER A 79 6.45 -1.41 16.72
N ILE A 80 7.04 -0.27 16.36
CA ILE A 80 8.35 0.12 16.91
C ILE A 80 8.25 0.45 18.39
N THR A 81 7.17 1.12 18.81
CA THR A 81 6.97 1.52 20.20
C THR A 81 6.72 0.30 21.10
N LEU A 82 6.02 -0.72 20.59
CA LEU A 82 5.66 -1.92 21.34
C LEU A 82 6.73 -3.01 21.30
N ASP A 83 7.32 -3.26 20.12
CA ASP A 83 8.19 -4.41 19.88
C ASP A 83 9.64 -4.03 19.52
N GLY A 84 9.93 -2.73 19.40
CA GLY A 84 11.25 -2.21 19.08
C GLY A 84 11.65 -2.31 17.61
N PHE A 85 12.87 -1.87 17.31
CA PHE A 85 13.45 -2.00 15.99
C PHE A 85 13.95 -3.43 15.75
N LYS A 86 13.55 -4.02 14.62
CA LYS A 86 13.98 -5.34 14.16
C LYS A 86 15.06 -5.19 13.10
N THR A 87 16.08 -6.04 13.20
CA THR A 87 17.21 -6.11 12.25
C THR A 87 16.95 -7.13 11.14
N GLU A 88 16.32 -8.24 11.48
CA GLU A 88 16.07 -9.36 10.58
C GLU A 88 14.73 -9.25 9.84
N TRP A 89 14.72 -9.73 8.60
CA TRP A 89 13.51 -9.83 7.79
C TRP A 89 12.77 -11.13 8.08
N HIS A 90 11.44 -11.07 8.11
CA HIS A 90 10.63 -12.27 8.22
C HIS A 90 10.80 -13.16 6.98
N ARG A 91 10.90 -14.48 7.14
CA ARG A 91 11.15 -15.43 6.04
C ARG A 91 10.16 -15.30 4.88
N TYR A 92 8.90 -14.99 5.16
CA TYR A 92 7.84 -14.82 4.15
C TYR A 92 7.64 -13.38 3.66
N SER A 93 8.51 -12.45 4.07
CA SER A 93 8.59 -11.11 3.44
C SER A 93 9.24 -11.20 2.07
N VAL A 94 9.07 -10.20 1.21
CA VAL A 94 9.70 -10.18 -0.11
C VAL A 94 11.22 -10.21 0.00
N PRO A 95 11.89 -9.37 0.81
CA PRO A 95 13.32 -9.47 1.02
C PRO A 95 13.75 -10.79 1.69
N GLY A 96 12.98 -11.31 2.64
CA GLY A 96 13.27 -12.59 3.29
C GLY A 96 13.20 -13.79 2.34
N GLN A 97 12.24 -13.80 1.42
CA GLN A 97 12.16 -14.80 0.36
C GLN A 97 13.34 -14.69 -0.60
N GLN A 98 13.74 -13.47 -0.97
CA GLN A 98 14.92 -13.26 -1.82
C GLN A 98 16.21 -13.80 -1.15
N MET A 99 16.38 -13.57 0.14
CA MET A 99 17.50 -14.11 0.93
C MET A 99 17.47 -15.64 0.95
N MET A 100 16.32 -16.25 1.25
CA MET A 100 16.16 -17.71 1.26
C MET A 100 16.50 -18.35 -0.09
N PHE A 101 16.06 -17.76 -1.20
CA PHE A 101 16.41 -18.28 -2.54
C PHE A 101 17.91 -18.20 -2.83
N ALA A 102 18.57 -17.14 -2.36
CA ALA A 102 20.02 -16.98 -2.51
C ALA A 102 20.80 -17.99 -1.64
N GLU A 103 20.39 -18.19 -0.39
CA GLU A 103 20.99 -19.14 0.56
C GLU A 103 20.83 -20.59 0.11
N GLU A 104 19.62 -20.96 -0.31
CA GLU A 104 19.27 -22.32 -0.72
C GLU A 104 19.69 -22.64 -2.18
N LYS A 105 20.34 -21.68 -2.87
CA LYS A 105 20.75 -21.78 -4.30
C LYS A 105 19.61 -22.23 -5.22
N LYS A 106 18.40 -21.76 -4.92
CA LYS A 106 17.21 -22.10 -5.70
C LYS A 106 17.23 -21.41 -7.07
N PRO A 107 16.65 -22.01 -8.11
CA PRO A 107 16.50 -21.34 -9.39
C PRO A 107 15.66 -20.06 -9.19
N ILE A 108 16.20 -18.93 -9.65
CA ILE A 108 15.52 -17.62 -9.58
C ILE A 108 14.49 -17.44 -10.69
N THR A 109 14.61 -18.24 -11.76
CA THR A 109 13.73 -18.23 -12.93
C THR A 109 13.45 -19.64 -13.41
N GLU A 110 12.23 -19.87 -13.87
CA GLU A 110 11.79 -21.10 -14.54
C GLU A 110 10.98 -20.70 -15.79
N ASP A 111 11.32 -21.28 -16.93
CA ASP A 111 10.71 -20.95 -18.24
C ASP A 111 10.65 -19.45 -18.59
N GLY A 112 11.66 -18.69 -18.14
CA GLY A 112 11.75 -17.24 -18.37
C GLY A 112 10.95 -16.36 -17.41
N TRP A 113 10.24 -16.95 -16.44
CA TRP A 113 9.47 -16.27 -15.40
C TRP A 113 10.24 -16.24 -14.08
N TYR A 114 10.11 -15.18 -13.30
CA TYR A 114 10.75 -15.09 -11.97
C TYR A 114 9.97 -15.91 -10.94
N LEU A 115 10.64 -16.84 -10.29
CA LEU A 115 10.09 -17.59 -9.15
C LEU A 115 10.19 -16.80 -7.84
N VAL A 116 11.14 -15.87 -7.79
CA VAL A 116 11.43 -15.05 -6.62
C VAL A 116 10.51 -13.82 -6.60
N PRO A 117 9.80 -13.56 -5.49
CA PRO A 117 8.91 -12.41 -5.40
C PRO A 117 9.69 -11.07 -5.41
N GLY A 118 9.05 -10.01 -5.91
CA GLY A 118 9.60 -8.65 -5.94
C GLY A 118 10.49 -8.32 -7.15
N ARG A 119 10.58 -9.23 -8.13
CA ARG A 119 11.18 -8.94 -9.44
C ARG A 119 10.06 -8.62 -10.45
N ILE A 120 10.32 -7.65 -11.32
CA ILE A 120 9.40 -7.27 -12.39
C ILE A 120 9.79 -8.02 -13.66
N GLU A 121 8.83 -8.68 -14.30
CA GLU A 121 9.08 -9.39 -15.55
C GLU A 121 9.34 -8.43 -16.71
N LYS A 122 10.18 -8.85 -17.66
CA LYS A 122 10.53 -8.05 -18.84
C LYS A 122 9.30 -7.55 -19.62
N PRO A 123 8.25 -8.36 -19.86
CA PRO A 123 7.06 -7.88 -20.58
C PRO A 123 6.32 -6.74 -19.88
N VAL A 124 6.37 -6.68 -18.54
CA VAL A 124 5.66 -5.64 -17.76
C VAL A 124 6.23 -4.24 -18.04
N TRP A 125 7.51 -4.13 -18.38
CA TRP A 125 8.10 -2.85 -18.81
C TRP A 125 7.46 -2.30 -20.08
N GLY A 126 6.99 -3.18 -20.99
CA GLY A 126 6.23 -2.78 -22.17
C GLY A 126 4.90 -2.12 -21.82
N LEU A 127 4.23 -2.56 -20.76
CA LEU A 127 2.98 -1.96 -20.28
C LEU A 127 3.19 -0.53 -19.76
N LEU A 128 4.30 -0.27 -19.06
CA LEU A 128 4.65 1.09 -18.64
C LEU A 128 4.92 2.00 -19.86
N GLY A 129 5.58 1.48 -20.89
CA GLY A 129 5.75 2.18 -22.16
C GLY A 129 4.42 2.48 -22.83
N MET A 130 3.52 1.49 -22.92
CA MET A 130 2.18 1.67 -23.47
C MET A 130 1.37 2.71 -22.69
N PHE A 131 1.44 2.70 -21.36
CA PHE A 131 0.79 3.71 -20.52
C PHE A 131 1.28 5.13 -20.87
N ALA A 132 2.60 5.33 -21.00
CA ALA A 132 3.15 6.62 -21.41
C ALA A 132 2.67 7.03 -22.82
N VAL A 133 2.61 6.09 -23.76
CA VAL A 133 2.08 6.33 -25.11
C VAL A 133 0.61 6.75 -25.07
N ILE A 134 -0.22 6.11 -24.24
CA ILE A 134 -1.63 6.47 -24.06
C ILE A 134 -1.75 7.89 -23.52
N ILE A 135 -0.96 8.26 -22.50
CA ILE A 135 -0.98 9.61 -21.93
C ILE A 135 -0.58 10.64 -22.99
N ILE A 136 0.49 10.40 -23.75
CA ILE A 136 0.94 11.28 -24.85
C ILE A 136 -0.16 11.40 -25.92
N PHE A 137 -0.73 10.28 -26.33
CA PHE A 137 -1.82 10.25 -27.30
C PHE A 137 -3.04 11.04 -26.81
N MET A 138 -3.44 10.88 -25.55
CA MET A 138 -4.56 11.64 -24.97
C MET A 138 -4.28 13.14 -24.90
N MET A 139 -3.06 13.54 -24.52
CA MET A 139 -2.66 14.95 -24.51
C MET A 139 -2.70 15.56 -25.92
N TRP A 140 -2.20 14.83 -26.92
CA TRP A 140 -2.26 15.27 -28.32
C TRP A 140 -3.70 15.28 -28.85
N PHE A 141 -4.49 14.23 -28.61
CA PHE A 141 -5.88 14.17 -29.05
C PHE A 141 -6.73 15.28 -28.43
N GLY A 142 -6.45 15.65 -27.18
CA GLY A 142 -7.09 16.78 -26.51
C GLY A 142 -6.87 18.13 -27.19
N THR A 143 -5.81 18.31 -27.99
CA THR A 143 -5.62 19.55 -28.76
C THR A 143 -6.46 19.62 -30.03
N LEU A 144 -7.07 18.49 -30.44
CA LEU A 144 -7.97 18.41 -31.59
C LEU A 144 -9.44 18.64 -31.21
N ALA A 145 -9.76 18.63 -29.91
CA ALA A 145 -11.08 19.00 -29.41
C ALA A 145 -11.22 20.54 -29.40
N PRO A 146 -12.30 21.11 -29.95
CA PRO A 146 -12.53 22.55 -29.97
C PRO A 146 -12.80 23.15 -28.58
#